data_AF-A0A1T3NMT9-F1
#
_entry.id   AF-A0A1T3NMT9-F1
#
_cell.length_a   1.000
_cell.length_b   1.000
_cell.length_c   1.000
_cell.angle_alpha   90.00
_cell.angle_beta   90.00
_cell.angle_gamma   90.00
#
_symmetry.space_group_name_H-M   'P 1'
#
loop_
_entity.id
_entity.type
_entity.pdbx_description
1 polymer ?
#
loop_
_entity_poly.entity_id
_entity_poly.type
_entity_poly.pdbx_seq_one_letter_code
_entity_poly.pdbx_strand_id
1 'polypeptide(L)'
;MREAWKAVDGARPGLAREPGRPRRADEEPIEADARPGELGYNRSTNYRHLSTLPTDPDAMYRWLRAQADDNADDRNPDQDDFVLVSELLDESLMPPKVGAALYRAAARIPGVLVVPDVVDAADRHGVTIVRYDSYNPGVRDELIFDKDTLRFIGSRRVATKATDSIEAGQVLATSAVLETAVVDGPGVRP
;
A
#
# COMPACT_ATOMS: atom_id res chain seq x y z
N MET A 1 9.71 11.89 -9.36
CA MET A 1 9.82 10.44 -9.12
C MET A 1 10.43 10.27 -7.75
N ARG A 2 9.71 9.67 -6.81
CA ARG A 2 10.16 9.48 -5.44
C ARG A 2 10.94 8.17 -5.31
N GLU A 3 12.00 8.19 -4.52
CA GLU A 3 12.81 7.02 -4.14
C GLU A 3 12.83 6.93 -2.61
N ALA A 4 12.76 5.72 -2.06
CA ALA A 4 12.77 5.50 -0.62
C ALA A 4 13.66 4.28 -0.27
N TRP A 5 14.49 4.46 0.75
CA TRP A 5 15.37 3.43 1.30
C TRP A 5 15.01 3.25 2.76
N LYS A 6 14.41 2.10 3.08
CA LYS A 6 14.05 1.71 4.46
C LYS A 6 14.93 0.57 4.93
N ALA A 7 15.29 0.57 6.21
CA ALA A 7 16.07 -0.52 6.78
C ALA A 7 15.28 -1.85 6.70
N VAL A 8 15.93 -2.92 6.26
CA VAL A 8 15.30 -4.26 6.13
C VAL A 8 14.64 -4.72 7.42
N ASP A 9 15.25 -4.40 8.57
CA ASP A 9 14.79 -4.71 9.92
C ASP A 9 14.02 -3.57 10.59
N GLY A 10 13.84 -2.43 9.92
CA GLY A 10 13.17 -1.25 10.45
C GLY A 10 13.92 -0.52 11.57
N ALA A 11 15.06 -1.04 12.05
CA ALA A 11 15.69 -0.57 13.29
C ALA A 11 16.49 0.73 13.14
N ARG A 12 16.74 1.17 11.90
CA ARG A 12 17.54 2.35 11.57
C ARG A 12 16.70 3.32 10.73
N PRO A 13 16.90 4.64 10.89
CA PRO A 13 16.31 5.62 10.00
C PRO A 13 16.64 5.33 8.53
N GLY A 14 15.66 5.59 7.67
CA GLY A 14 15.79 5.49 6.23
C GLY A 14 16.04 6.86 5.58
N LEU A 15 15.92 6.89 4.26
CA LEU A 15 16.03 8.08 3.44
C LEU A 15 14.93 8.06 2.39
N ALA A 16 14.25 9.19 2.19
CA ALA A 16 13.43 9.45 1.03
C ALA A 16 14.12 10.51 0.17
N ARG A 17 14.00 10.38 -1.15
CA ARG A 17 14.43 11.40 -2.11
C ARG A 17 13.29 11.71 -3.06
N GLU A 18 12.98 13.00 -3.22
CA GLU A 18 11.93 13.47 -4.13
C GLU A 18 12.46 14.67 -4.94
N PRO A 19 12.95 14.45 -6.17
CA PRO A 19 13.48 15.50 -7.02
C PRO A 19 12.42 16.56 -7.37
N GLY A 20 12.80 17.84 -7.26
CA GLY A 20 11.93 18.96 -7.61
C GLY A 20 11.34 19.69 -6.41
N ARG A 21 11.68 19.25 -5.18
CA ARG A 21 11.48 20.04 -3.97
C ARG A 21 12.55 21.16 -3.91
N PRO A 22 12.33 22.27 -3.19
CA PRO A 22 13.38 23.26 -3.00
C PRO A 22 14.57 22.63 -2.23
N ARG A 23 15.82 22.87 -2.67
CA ARG A 23 17.13 22.28 -2.28
C ARG A 23 17.43 21.92 -0.81
N ARG A 24 16.61 22.32 0.17
CA ARG A 24 16.69 21.85 1.57
C ARG A 24 15.74 20.67 1.88
N ALA A 25 14.98 20.19 0.89
CA ALA A 25 13.93 19.17 1.04
C ALA A 25 13.93 18.12 -0.09
N ASP A 26 15.01 18.01 -0.88
CA ASP A 26 15.14 16.96 -1.91
C ASP A 26 15.39 15.58 -1.29
N GLU A 27 15.96 15.55 -0.08
CA GLU A 27 16.23 14.37 0.72
C GLU A 27 15.66 14.57 2.12
N GLU A 28 14.89 13.59 2.60
CA GLU A 28 14.22 13.63 3.89
C GLU A 28 14.53 12.33 4.66
N PRO A 29 14.91 12.41 5.96
CA PRO A 29 15.06 11.21 6.76
C PRO A 29 13.70 10.54 6.94
N ILE A 30 13.67 9.21 6.77
CA ILE A 30 12.53 8.39 7.16
C ILE A 30 12.79 7.91 8.58
N GLU A 31 11.84 8.06 9.48
CA GLU A 31 11.97 7.56 10.85
C GLU A 31 12.15 6.03 10.87
N ALA A 32 12.77 5.53 11.93
CA ALA A 32 12.83 4.09 12.15
C ALA A 32 11.41 3.56 12.44
N ASP A 33 11.15 2.32 12.03
CA ASP A 33 9.86 1.69 12.29
C ASP A 33 9.68 1.42 13.79
N ALA A 34 8.42 1.34 14.22
CA ALA A 34 8.06 0.79 15.52
C ALA A 34 8.71 -0.59 15.72
N ARG A 35 9.14 -0.90 16.94
CA ARG A 35 9.73 -2.19 17.29
C ARG A 35 8.65 -3.23 17.64
N PRO A 36 8.96 -4.54 17.60
CA PRO A 36 8.04 -5.56 18.07
C PRO A 36 7.52 -5.26 19.49
N GLY A 37 6.19 -5.14 19.63
CA GLY A 37 5.53 -4.81 20.90
C GLY A 37 5.23 -3.33 21.11
N GLU A 38 5.73 -2.44 20.26
CA GLU A 38 5.38 -1.02 20.27
C GLU A 38 4.08 -0.76 19.48
N LEU A 39 3.39 0.34 19.83
CA LEU A 39 2.20 0.79 19.12
C LEU A 39 2.54 1.05 17.64
N GLY A 40 1.69 0.56 16.73
CA GLY A 40 1.87 0.73 15.29
C GLY A 40 2.78 -0.31 14.64
N TYR A 41 3.40 -1.23 15.40
CA TYR A 41 4.23 -2.31 14.82
C TYR A 41 3.47 -3.16 13.79
N ASN A 42 2.17 -3.39 13.99
CA ASN A 42 1.34 -4.14 13.06
C ASN A 42 1.20 -3.49 11.67
N ARG A 43 1.43 -2.17 11.57
CA ARG A 43 1.39 -1.37 10.33
C ARG A 43 2.78 -1.15 9.73
N SER A 44 3.83 -1.67 10.36
CA SER A 44 5.19 -1.53 9.87
C SER A 44 5.35 -2.10 8.46
N THR A 45 6.18 -1.46 7.63
CA THR A 45 6.44 -1.89 6.25
C THR A 45 7.85 -2.45 6.05
N ASN A 46 8.66 -2.59 7.11
CA ASN A 46 9.96 -3.25 6.97
C ASN A 46 9.82 -4.73 6.61
N TYR A 47 10.81 -5.22 5.85
CA TYR A 47 10.80 -6.56 5.29
C TYR A 47 10.73 -7.66 6.36
N ARG A 48 11.36 -7.47 7.52
CA ARG A 48 11.36 -8.47 8.60
C ARG A 48 9.97 -8.65 9.20
N HIS A 49 9.24 -7.57 9.47
CA HIS A 49 7.85 -7.65 9.93
C HIS A 49 6.95 -8.27 8.86
N LEU A 50 7.01 -7.77 7.62
CA LEU A 50 6.20 -8.30 6.51
C LEU A 50 6.42 -9.81 6.30
N SER A 51 7.65 -10.29 6.51
CA SER A 51 7.99 -11.72 6.42
C SER A 51 7.35 -12.59 7.50
N THR A 52 6.81 -12.00 8.57
CA THR A 52 6.07 -12.72 9.63
C THR A 52 4.58 -12.85 9.34
N LEU A 53 4.06 -12.09 8.37
CA LEU A 53 2.65 -12.10 8.06
C LEU A 53 2.21 -13.43 7.43
N PRO A 54 0.93 -13.81 7.55
CA PRO A 54 0.45 -15.08 7.02
C PRO A 54 0.62 -15.20 5.50
N THR A 55 1.02 -16.38 5.03
CA THR A 55 1.09 -16.69 3.58
C THR A 55 -0.12 -17.45 3.05
N ASP A 56 -1.07 -17.80 3.94
CA ASP A 56 -2.34 -18.42 3.59
C ASP A 56 -3.43 -17.33 3.50
N PRO A 57 -4.27 -17.28 2.44
CA PRO A 57 -5.27 -16.24 2.28
C PRO A 57 -6.34 -16.18 3.38
N ASP A 58 -6.77 -17.33 3.92
CA ASP A 58 -7.74 -17.38 5.01
C ASP A 58 -7.13 -16.87 6.32
N ALA A 59 -5.89 -17.28 6.61
CA ALA A 59 -5.15 -16.78 7.77
C ALA A 59 -4.84 -15.29 7.65
N MET A 60 -4.48 -14.79 6.46
CA MET A 60 -4.24 -13.38 6.21
C MET A 60 -5.51 -12.55 6.41
N TYR A 61 -6.65 -13.01 5.89
CA TYR A 61 -7.94 -12.33 6.11
C TYR A 61 -8.28 -12.25 7.60
N ARG A 62 -8.14 -13.35 8.35
CA ARG A 62 -8.34 -13.34 9.82
C ARG A 62 -7.36 -12.41 10.53
N TRP A 63 -6.12 -12.36 10.08
CA TRP A 63 -5.11 -11.49 10.66
C TRP A 63 -5.46 -10.01 10.46
N LEU A 64 -5.89 -9.60 9.26
CA LEU A 64 -6.38 -8.24 8.97
C LEU A 64 -7.52 -7.86 9.91
N ARG A 65 -8.54 -8.72 10.02
CA ARG A 65 -9.69 -8.51 10.92
C ARG A 65 -9.30 -8.33 12.38
N ALA A 66 -8.23 -9.00 12.82
CA ALA A 66 -7.74 -8.90 14.19
C ALA A 66 -6.93 -7.61 14.45
N GLN A 67 -6.64 -6.80 13.43
CA GLN A 67 -5.94 -5.52 13.58
C GLN A 67 -6.88 -4.33 13.80
N ALA A 68 -8.19 -4.53 13.62
CA ALA A 68 -9.17 -3.48 13.83
C ALA A 68 -9.14 -3.00 15.29
N ASP A 69 -9.20 -1.68 15.47
CA ASP A 69 -9.41 -1.07 16.77
C ASP A 69 -10.91 -0.88 16.97
N ASP A 70 -11.53 -1.78 17.74
CA ASP A 70 -12.99 -1.86 17.94
C ASP A 70 -13.55 -0.71 18.80
N ASN A 71 -12.73 0.28 19.20
CA ASN A 71 -13.08 1.28 20.22
C ASN A 71 -13.72 2.57 19.70
N ALA A 72 -14.17 2.65 18.44
CA ALA A 72 -14.81 3.84 17.91
C ALA A 72 -16.11 3.53 17.15
N ASP A 73 -17.19 4.19 17.57
CA ASP A 73 -18.57 3.93 17.14
C ASP A 73 -18.84 4.16 15.63
N ASP A 74 -17.99 4.95 14.96
CA ASP A 74 -18.15 5.34 13.55
C ASP A 74 -17.22 4.60 12.58
N ARG A 75 -16.57 3.50 13.01
CA ARG A 75 -15.67 2.74 12.15
C ARG A 75 -16.40 1.76 11.25
N ASN A 76 -15.96 1.70 9.99
CA ASN A 76 -16.30 0.64 9.06
C ASN A 76 -15.11 -0.35 9.00
N PRO A 77 -15.23 -1.54 9.61
CA PRO A 77 -14.10 -2.45 9.73
C PRO A 77 -13.63 -2.98 8.37
N ASP A 78 -14.52 -3.10 7.39
CA ASP A 78 -14.15 -3.52 6.03
C ASP A 78 -13.37 -2.41 5.30
N GLN A 79 -13.58 -1.14 5.63
CA GLN A 79 -12.76 -0.04 5.11
C GLN A 79 -11.41 0.00 5.83
N ASP A 80 -11.38 -0.26 7.13
CA ASP A 80 -10.14 -0.30 7.90
C ASP A 80 -9.19 -1.40 7.44
N ASP A 81 -9.73 -2.59 7.16
CA ASP A 81 -8.95 -3.69 6.58
C ASP A 81 -8.34 -3.28 5.24
N PHE A 82 -9.10 -2.61 4.38
CA PHE A 82 -8.63 -2.19 3.06
C PHE A 82 -7.58 -1.07 3.17
N VAL A 83 -7.76 -0.13 4.11
CA VAL A 83 -6.76 0.89 4.42
C VAL A 83 -5.46 0.23 4.89
N LEU A 84 -5.55 -0.73 5.81
CA LEU A 84 -4.38 -1.48 6.28
C LEU A 84 -3.68 -2.22 5.14
N VAL A 85 -4.42 -2.84 4.22
CA VAL A 85 -3.85 -3.45 3.01
C VAL A 85 -3.05 -2.42 2.21
N SER A 86 -3.62 -1.23 1.97
CA SER A 86 -2.93 -0.17 1.24
C SER A 86 -1.68 0.32 1.96
N GLU A 87 -1.73 0.48 3.28
CA GLU A 87 -0.58 0.91 4.10
C GLU A 87 0.57 -0.11 4.05
N LEU A 88 0.27 -1.41 4.16
CA LEU A 88 1.28 -2.47 4.11
C LEU A 88 1.98 -2.57 2.74
N LEU A 89 1.30 -2.15 1.68
CA LEU A 89 1.83 -2.11 0.31
C LEU A 89 2.68 -0.86 0.03
N ASP A 90 2.55 0.19 0.84
CA ASP A 90 3.16 1.47 0.57
C ASP A 90 4.68 1.45 0.78
N GLU A 91 5.40 1.82 -0.28
CA GLU A 91 6.87 1.82 -0.37
C GLU A 91 7.51 0.53 0.18
N SER A 92 6.86 -0.63 0.07
CA SER A 92 7.30 -1.85 0.73
C SER A 92 7.92 -2.87 -0.24
N LEU A 93 8.93 -3.59 0.25
CA LEU A 93 9.41 -4.79 -0.42
C LEU A 93 8.62 -5.99 0.11
N MET A 94 7.44 -6.23 -0.47
CA MET A 94 6.56 -7.31 0.00
C MET A 94 7.11 -8.70 -0.37
N PRO A 95 7.29 -9.64 0.59
CA PRO A 95 7.64 -11.02 0.26
C PRO A 95 6.58 -11.64 -0.67
N PRO A 96 6.95 -12.34 -1.76
CA PRO A 96 5.98 -12.73 -2.80
C PRO A 96 4.78 -13.55 -2.30
N LYS A 97 5.02 -14.52 -1.41
CA LYS A 97 3.94 -15.35 -0.83
C LYS A 97 3.00 -14.54 0.06
N VAL A 98 3.54 -13.57 0.79
CA VAL A 98 2.76 -12.65 1.65
C VAL A 98 1.93 -11.72 0.78
N GLY A 99 2.53 -11.12 -0.26
CA GLY A 99 1.81 -10.24 -1.19
C GLY A 99 0.65 -10.95 -1.90
N ALA A 100 0.85 -12.18 -2.37
CA ALA A 100 -0.21 -12.98 -2.96
C ALA A 100 -1.31 -13.35 -1.96
N ALA A 101 -0.97 -13.61 -0.70
CA ALA A 101 -1.97 -13.85 0.35
C ALA A 101 -2.75 -12.57 0.70
N LEU A 102 -2.07 -11.43 0.78
CA LEU A 102 -2.65 -10.11 1.03
C LEU A 102 -3.64 -9.72 -0.07
N TYR A 103 -3.27 -9.88 -1.35
CA TYR A 103 -4.18 -9.67 -2.48
C TYR A 103 -5.44 -10.53 -2.35
N ARG A 104 -5.28 -11.85 -2.14
CA ARG A 104 -6.42 -12.80 -2.07
C ARG A 104 -7.30 -12.55 -0.86
N ALA A 105 -6.73 -12.14 0.27
CA ALA A 105 -7.48 -11.74 1.46
C ALA A 105 -8.25 -10.43 1.21
N ALA A 106 -7.58 -9.42 0.64
CA ALA A 106 -8.19 -8.13 0.35
C ALA A 106 -9.36 -8.24 -0.63
N ALA A 107 -9.24 -9.11 -1.66
CA ALA A 107 -10.31 -9.40 -2.61
C ALA A 107 -11.59 -10.01 -1.97
N ARG A 108 -11.52 -10.47 -0.71
CA ARG A 108 -12.65 -11.05 0.04
C ARG A 108 -13.28 -10.08 1.02
N ILE A 109 -12.69 -8.92 1.24
CA ILE A 109 -13.27 -7.87 2.07
C ILE A 109 -14.60 -7.45 1.45
N PRO A 110 -15.71 -7.43 2.22
CA PRO A 110 -16.99 -6.97 1.70
C PRO A 110 -16.90 -5.58 1.07
N GLY A 111 -17.48 -5.42 -0.12
CA GLY A 111 -17.44 -4.17 -0.88
C GLY A 111 -16.20 -3.98 -1.76
N VAL A 112 -15.22 -4.90 -1.71
CA VAL A 112 -14.11 -4.93 -2.67
C VAL A 112 -14.54 -5.57 -3.97
N LEU A 113 -14.14 -4.95 -5.08
CA LEU A 113 -14.36 -5.43 -6.45
C LEU A 113 -13.02 -5.81 -7.07
N VAL A 114 -13.00 -6.87 -7.89
CA VAL A 114 -11.82 -7.24 -8.68
C VAL A 114 -12.04 -6.86 -10.14
N VAL A 115 -11.13 -6.07 -10.70
CA VAL A 115 -11.11 -5.70 -12.11
C VAL A 115 -9.96 -6.44 -12.79
N PRO A 116 -10.24 -7.31 -13.79
CA PRO A 116 -9.26 -8.26 -14.31
C PRO A 116 -8.13 -7.64 -15.13
N ASP A 117 -8.36 -6.45 -15.69
CA ASP A 117 -7.37 -5.77 -16.53
C ASP A 117 -7.49 -4.24 -16.38
N VAL A 118 -6.40 -3.61 -15.95
CA VAL A 118 -6.21 -2.16 -15.97
C VAL A 118 -4.76 -1.86 -16.38
N VAL A 119 -4.52 -0.64 -16.84
CA VAL A 119 -3.18 -0.12 -17.10
C VAL A 119 -2.73 0.76 -15.93
N ASP A 120 -1.55 0.49 -15.37
CA ASP A 120 -0.93 1.30 -14.34
C ASP A 120 -0.27 2.57 -14.91
N ALA A 121 0.31 3.43 -14.06
CA ALA A 121 0.96 4.66 -14.52
C ALA A 121 2.29 4.44 -15.28
N ALA A 122 2.74 3.19 -15.42
CA ALA A 122 3.94 2.80 -16.17
C ALA A 122 3.59 1.97 -17.43
N ASP A 123 2.35 2.06 -17.92
CA ASP A 123 1.83 1.34 -19.09
C ASP A 123 1.88 -0.19 -18.97
N ARG A 124 1.81 -0.73 -17.76
CA ARG A 124 1.75 -2.17 -17.49
C ARG A 124 0.32 -2.60 -17.20
N HIS A 125 -0.07 -3.72 -17.80
CA HIS A 125 -1.36 -4.35 -17.51
C HIS A 125 -1.32 -5.13 -16.19
N GLY A 126 -2.33 -4.93 -15.35
CA GLY A 126 -2.46 -5.60 -14.06
C GLY A 126 -3.90 -5.93 -13.69
N VAL A 127 -4.05 -6.73 -12.63
CA VAL A 127 -5.33 -7.01 -11.96
C VAL A 127 -5.49 -6.05 -10.79
N THR A 128 -6.68 -5.52 -10.60
CA THR A 128 -6.94 -4.46 -9.60
C THR A 128 -7.98 -4.88 -8.59
N ILE A 129 -7.75 -4.56 -7.33
CA ILE A 129 -8.81 -4.52 -6.32
C ILE A 129 -9.25 -3.07 -6.10
N VAL A 130 -10.56 -2.86 -6.09
CA VAL A 130 -11.19 -1.55 -6.02
C VAL A 130 -12.11 -1.52 -4.79
N ARG A 131 -12.02 -0.47 -3.99
CA ARG A 131 -12.98 -0.21 -2.91
C ARG A 131 -13.45 1.23 -2.96
N TYR A 132 -14.76 1.42 -2.83
CA TYR A 132 -15.35 2.74 -2.63
C TYR A 132 -15.12 3.16 -1.19
N ASP A 133 -14.53 4.33 -0.98
CA ASP A 133 -14.15 4.79 0.35
C ASP A 133 -15.39 5.17 1.15
N SER A 134 -15.65 4.47 2.26
CA SER A 134 -16.79 4.76 3.13
C SER A 134 -16.58 5.98 4.02
N TYR A 135 -15.33 6.35 4.31
CA TYR A 135 -14.99 7.53 5.10
C TYR A 135 -14.91 8.78 4.22
N ASN A 136 -14.60 8.63 2.93
CA ASN A 136 -14.60 9.70 1.94
C ASN A 136 -15.57 9.42 0.79
N PRO A 137 -16.90 9.57 1.01
CA PRO A 137 -17.89 9.37 -0.04
C PRO A 137 -17.60 10.26 -1.26
N GLY A 138 -17.44 9.66 -2.43
CA GLY A 138 -17.02 10.38 -3.64
C GLY A 138 -15.63 9.97 -4.14
N VAL A 139 -14.95 9.05 -3.45
CA VAL A 139 -13.66 8.50 -3.86
C VAL A 139 -13.72 6.97 -3.88
N ARG A 140 -12.93 6.37 -4.77
CA ARG A 140 -12.56 4.96 -4.69
C ARG A 140 -11.04 4.82 -4.78
N ASP A 141 -10.51 3.87 -4.05
CA ASP A 141 -9.11 3.49 -4.08
C ASP A 141 -8.95 2.20 -4.89
N GLU A 142 -7.89 2.16 -5.69
CA GLU A 142 -7.57 1.08 -6.61
C GLU A 142 -6.13 0.64 -6.36
N LEU A 143 -5.95 -0.63 -6.01
CA LEU A 143 -4.64 -1.24 -5.80
C LEU A 143 -4.37 -2.21 -6.94
N ILE A 144 -3.32 -1.94 -7.72
CA ILE A 144 -3.00 -2.61 -8.97
C ILE A 144 -1.87 -3.61 -8.74
N PHE A 145 -2.06 -4.84 -9.21
CA PHE A 145 -1.14 -5.95 -9.05
C PHE A 145 -0.76 -6.55 -10.39
N ASP A 146 0.46 -7.05 -10.49
CA ASP A 146 0.87 -7.92 -11.58
C ASP A 146 -0.04 -9.15 -11.63
N LYS A 147 -0.54 -9.46 -12.82
CA LYS A 147 -1.52 -10.52 -13.06
C LYS A 147 -0.98 -11.93 -12.87
N ASP A 148 0.33 -12.13 -13.08
CA ASP A 148 0.96 -13.45 -12.99
C ASP A 148 1.53 -13.67 -11.58
N THR A 149 2.12 -12.64 -10.99
CA THR A 149 2.84 -12.77 -9.71
C THR A 149 2.06 -12.23 -8.52
N LEU A 150 0.96 -11.50 -8.73
CA LEU A 150 0.21 -10.76 -7.69
C LEU A 150 1.10 -9.81 -6.88
N ARG A 151 2.16 -9.30 -7.49
CA ARG A 151 3.02 -8.27 -6.88
C ARG A 151 2.34 -6.92 -7.05
N PHE A 152 2.26 -6.11 -6.01
CA PHE A 152 1.76 -4.74 -6.14
C PHE A 152 2.64 -3.93 -7.10
N ILE A 153 2.03 -3.28 -8.07
CA ILE A 153 2.71 -2.51 -9.11
C ILE A 153 2.30 -1.04 -9.15
N GLY A 154 1.28 -0.64 -8.40
CA GLY A 154 0.86 0.76 -8.32
C GLY A 154 -0.54 0.92 -7.77
N SER A 155 -0.97 2.16 -7.64
CA SER A 155 -2.30 2.50 -7.12
C SER A 155 -2.92 3.68 -7.86
N ARG A 156 -4.23 3.82 -7.73
CA ARG A 156 -4.98 5.03 -8.12
C ARG A 156 -5.98 5.39 -7.04
N ARG A 157 -6.18 6.69 -6.89
CA ARG A 157 -7.34 7.27 -6.20
C ARG A 157 -8.19 7.98 -7.22
N VAL A 158 -9.46 7.63 -7.32
CA VAL A 158 -10.34 8.07 -8.41
C VAL A 158 -11.60 8.71 -7.85
N ALA A 159 -11.97 9.87 -8.39
CA ALA A 159 -13.25 10.51 -8.09
C ALA A 159 -14.41 9.67 -8.62
N THR A 160 -15.43 9.44 -7.81
CA THR A 160 -16.63 8.68 -8.19
C THR A 160 -17.83 9.58 -8.46
N LYS A 161 -17.73 10.87 -8.13
CA LYS A 161 -18.73 11.90 -8.38
C LYS A 161 -18.05 13.14 -8.94
N ALA A 162 -18.77 13.88 -9.78
CA ALA A 162 -18.31 15.16 -10.28
C ALA A 162 -18.52 16.26 -9.23
N THR A 163 -17.65 17.27 -9.26
CA THR A 163 -17.78 18.56 -8.59
C THR A 163 -17.56 19.66 -9.65
N ASP A 164 -17.59 20.94 -9.25
CA ASP A 164 -17.33 22.06 -10.17
C ASP A 164 -15.94 22.01 -10.83
N SER A 165 -14.97 21.27 -10.26
CA SER A 165 -13.58 21.21 -10.72
C SER A 165 -13.03 19.80 -10.94
N ILE A 166 -13.82 18.76 -10.65
CA ILE A 166 -13.41 17.35 -10.75
C ILE A 166 -14.49 16.60 -11.52
N GLU A 167 -14.08 15.88 -12.55
CA GLU A 167 -14.99 15.00 -13.29
C GLU A 167 -15.16 13.64 -12.60
N ALA A 168 -16.34 13.03 -12.73
CA ALA A 168 -16.52 11.65 -12.31
C ALA A 168 -15.59 10.73 -13.14
N GLY A 169 -14.81 9.87 -12.47
CA GLY A 169 -13.79 9.04 -13.09
C GLY A 169 -12.41 9.70 -13.22
N GLN A 170 -12.26 10.97 -12.83
CA GLN A 170 -10.95 11.62 -12.83
C GLN A 170 -10.01 10.97 -11.82
N VAL A 171 -8.78 10.70 -12.25
CA VAL A 171 -7.70 10.23 -11.38
C VAL A 171 -7.21 11.39 -10.53
N LEU A 172 -7.36 11.27 -9.22
CA LEU A 172 -6.95 12.26 -8.22
C LEU A 172 -5.50 12.07 -7.79
N ALA A 173 -5.06 10.80 -7.70
CA ALA A 173 -3.68 10.43 -7.44
C ALA A 173 -3.38 9.10 -8.13
N THR A 174 -2.12 8.90 -8.53
CA THR A 174 -1.66 7.62 -9.06
C THR A 174 -0.19 7.37 -8.73
N SER A 175 0.17 6.11 -8.60
CA SER A 175 1.54 5.65 -8.42
C SER A 175 1.83 4.45 -9.31
N ALA A 176 3.11 4.25 -9.62
CA ALA A 176 3.62 3.00 -10.18
C ALA A 176 4.93 2.64 -9.49
N VAL A 177 5.05 1.39 -9.04
CA VAL A 177 6.28 0.82 -8.50
C VAL A 177 7.18 0.46 -9.67
N LEU A 178 8.22 1.26 -9.89
CA LEU A 178 9.17 1.05 -10.98
C LEU A 178 10.18 -0.03 -10.63
N GLU A 179 10.73 0.04 -9.42
CA GLU A 179 11.79 -0.87 -8.97
C GLU A 179 11.74 -1.06 -7.45
N THR A 180 12.03 -2.28 -7.01
CA THR A 180 12.22 -2.61 -5.58
C THR A 180 13.36 -3.61 -5.46
N ALA A 181 14.29 -3.37 -4.54
CA ALA A 181 15.45 -4.24 -4.32
C ALA A 181 16.06 -4.01 -2.94
N VAL A 182 16.87 -4.97 -2.50
CA VAL A 182 17.76 -4.81 -1.34
C VAL A 182 19.08 -4.24 -1.84
N VAL A 183 19.55 -3.18 -1.20
CA VAL A 183 20.80 -2.48 -1.53
C VAL A 183 21.67 -2.30 -0.29
N ASP A 184 22.93 -1.93 -0.49
CA ASP A 184 23.93 -1.82 0.60
C ASP A 184 23.69 -0.64 1.56
N GLY A 185 22.87 0.34 1.17
CA GLY A 185 22.51 1.45 2.05
C GLY A 185 21.62 2.52 1.41
N PRO A 186 21.21 3.52 2.20
CA PRO A 186 20.40 4.63 1.71
C PRO A 186 21.09 5.40 0.58
N GLY A 187 20.32 5.77 -0.45
CA GLY A 187 20.81 6.53 -1.61
C GLY A 187 21.49 5.69 -2.70
N VAL A 188 21.67 4.38 -2.48
CA VAL A 188 22.25 3.45 -3.46
C VAL A 188 21.15 2.86 -4.34
N ARG A 189 21.31 2.89 -5.67
CA ARG A 189 20.41 2.24 -6.62
C ARG A 189 20.86 0.80 -6.91
N PRO A 190 19.95 -0.10 -7.31
CA PRO A 190 20.28 -1.48 -7.70
C PRO A 190 21.21 -1.57 -8.92
#